data_AF-A0A7T5UM10-F1
#
_entry.id   AF-A0A7T5UM10-F1
#
_cell.length_a   1.000
_cell.length_b   1.000
_cell.length_c   1.000
_cell.angle_alpha   90.00
_cell.angle_beta   90.00
_cell.angle_gamma   90.00
#
_symmetry.space_group_name_H-M   'P 1'
#
loop_
_entity.id
_entity.type
_entity.pdbx_description
1 polymer ?
#
loop_
_entity_poly.entity_id
_entity_poly.type
_entity_poly.pdbx_seq_one_letter_code
_entity_poly.pdbx_strand_id
1 'polypeptide(L)' 'MDTELNNMSVKIKRELSDFLGIDMEDIEQETSLREDLHMDPTSLTDYLEILSKAGFDTDKVDMAEVETFEDLLESLSSHT' A
#
# COMPACT_ATOMS: atom_id res chain seq x y z
N MET A 1 -20.44 4.25 8.38
CA MET A 1 -19.28 5.12 8.66
C MET A 1 -18.04 4.54 7.95
N ASP A 2 -18.17 4.14 6.68
CA ASP A 2 -17.23 3.19 6.05
C ASP A 2 -16.71 3.69 4.69
N THR A 3 -16.96 4.95 4.35
CA THR A 3 -16.67 5.49 3.01
C THR A 3 -15.25 6.00 2.87
N GLU A 4 -14.62 6.48 3.95
CA GLU A 4 -13.28 7.07 3.89
C GLU A 4 -12.17 6.02 3.83
N LEU A 5 -12.24 4.98 4.67
CA LEU A 5 -11.34 3.83 4.64
C LEU A 5 -11.37 3.11 3.28
N ASN A 6 -12.56 2.93 2.73
CA ASN A 6 -12.72 2.28 1.43
C ASN A 6 -12.15 3.14 0.28
N ASN A 7 -12.30 4.47 0.35
CA ASN A 7 -11.69 5.37 -0.62
C ASN A 7 -10.15 5.39 -0.54
N MET A 8 -9.59 5.32 0.66
CA MET A 8 -8.14 5.23 0.86
C MET A 8 -7.58 3.91 0.33
N SER A 9 -8.19 2.78 0.73
CA SER A 9 -7.81 1.45 0.25
C SER A 9 -7.80 1.39 -1.28
N VAL A 10 -8.87 1.86 -1.93
CA VAL A 10 -8.95 1.89 -3.40
C VAL A 10 -7.86 2.76 -4.03
N LYS A 11 -7.52 3.91 -3.43
CA LYS A 11 -6.45 4.78 -3.95
C LYS A 11 -5.08 4.11 -3.84
N ILE A 12 -4.74 3.60 -2.66
CA ILE A 12 -3.46 2.93 -2.41
C ILE A 12 -3.34 1.72 -3.34
N LYS A 13 -4.39 0.90 -3.42
CA LYS A 13 -4.46 -0.27 -4.29
C LYS A 13 -4.26 0.10 -5.76
N ARG A 14 -4.83 1.23 -6.20
CA ARG A 14 -4.64 1.76 -7.55
C ARG A 14 -3.20 2.18 -7.81
N GLU A 15 -2.57 2.94 -6.91
CA GLU A 15 -1.17 3.34 -7.07
C GLU A 15 -0.25 2.11 -7.11
N LEU A 16 -0.52 1.09 -6.30
CA LEU A 16 0.23 -0.17 -6.31
C LEU A 16 0.08 -0.92 -7.63
N SER A 17 -1.16 -1.01 -8.13
CA SER A 17 -1.45 -1.66 -9.41
C SER A 17 -0.76 -0.95 -10.58
N ASP A 18 -0.73 0.39 -10.58
CA ASP A 18 -0.06 1.19 -11.61
C ASP A 18 1.46 1.04 -11.52
N PHE A 19 2.01 1.01 -10.30
CA PHE A 19 3.43 0.81 -10.04
C PHE A 19 3.94 -0.56 -10.51
N LEU A 20 3.17 -1.62 -10.26
CA LEU A 20 3.52 -2.99 -10.64
C LEU A 20 3.10 -3.35 -12.07
N GLY A 21 2.22 -2.57 -12.68
CA GLY A 21 1.63 -2.86 -14.00
C GLY A 21 0.71 -4.08 -13.98
N ILE A 22 0.04 -4.32 -12.86
CA ILE A 22 -0.94 -5.41 -12.68
C ILE A 22 -2.35 -4.83 -12.50
N ASP A 23 -3.37 -5.68 -12.56
CA ASP A 23 -4.73 -5.23 -12.30
C ASP A 23 -5.00 -5.12 -10.79
N MET A 24 -5.84 -4.16 -10.41
CA MET A 24 -6.27 -4.03 -9.01
C MET A 24 -6.99 -5.30 -8.52
N GLU A 25 -7.63 -6.07 -9.40
CA GLU A 25 -8.34 -7.29 -9.00
C GLU A 25 -7.38 -8.39 -8.52
N ASP A 26 -6.11 -8.37 -8.92
CA ASP A 26 -5.08 -9.32 -8.49
C ASP A 26 -4.47 -9.00 -7.11
N ILE A 27 -4.76 -7.82 -6.54
CA ILE A 27 -4.23 -7.39 -5.24
C ILE A 27 -5.30 -7.56 -4.17
N GLU A 28 -5.22 -8.59 -3.35
CA GLU A 28 -6.11 -8.81 -2.20
C GLU A 28 -5.51 -8.23 -0.91
N GLN A 29 -6.30 -8.19 0.17
CA GLN A 29 -5.83 -7.69 1.47
C GLN A 29 -4.70 -8.56 2.04
N GLU A 30 -4.83 -9.87 1.88
CA GLU A 30 -3.86 -10.87 2.32
C GLU A 30 -2.64 -11.02 1.38
N THR A 31 -2.62 -10.29 0.26
CA THR A 31 -1.52 -10.35 -0.71
C THR A 31 -0.23 -9.84 -0.08
N SER A 32 0.80 -10.70 -0.07
CA SER A 32 2.12 -10.34 0.44
C SER A 32 2.84 -9.41 -0.53
N LEU A 33 3.31 -8.26 -0.04
CA LEU A 33 4.04 -7.31 -0.89
C LEU A 33 5.36 -7.91 -1.38
N ARG A 34 6.00 -8.76 -0.57
CA ARG A 34 7.32 -9.33 -0.88
C ARG A 34 7.24 -10.68 -1.57
N GLU A 35 6.28 -11.52 -1.17
CA GLU A 35 6.18 -12.89 -1.71
C GLU A 35 5.28 -12.95 -2.94
N ASP A 36 4.07 -12.38 -2.90
CA ASP A 36 3.13 -12.42 -4.02
C ASP A 36 3.44 -11.34 -5.08
N LEU A 37 3.69 -10.11 -4.64
CA LEU A 37 3.98 -8.99 -5.54
C LEU A 37 5.47 -8.86 -5.88
N HIS A 38 6.32 -9.72 -5.30
CA HIS A 38 7.76 -9.73 -5.53
C HIS A 38 8.42 -8.33 -5.39
N MET A 39 7.93 -7.50 -4.46
CA MET A 39 8.51 -6.18 -4.23
C MET A 39 9.79 -6.29 -3.40
N ASP A 40 10.90 -5.88 -4.01
CA ASP A 40 12.15 -5.66 -3.30
C ASP A 40 12.06 -4.46 -2.33
N PRO A 41 12.95 -4.36 -1.33
CA PRO A 41 13.00 -3.22 -0.40
C PRO A 41 13.09 -1.85 -1.09
N THR A 42 13.77 -1.80 -2.24
CA THR A 42 13.84 -0.60 -3.08
C THR A 42 12.45 -0.24 -3.62
N SER A 43 11.76 -1.21 -4.24
CA SER A 43 10.41 -1.04 -4.78
C SER A 43 9.40 -0.60 -3.72
N LEU A 44 9.51 -1.14 -2.50
CA LEU A 44 8.68 -0.72 -1.36
C LEU A 44 8.94 0.75 -0.99
N THR A 45 10.20 1.17 -0.98
CA THR A 45 10.60 2.55 -0.68
C THR A 45 10.11 3.52 -1.77
N ASP A 46 10.30 3.15 -3.04
CA ASP A 46 9.78 3.92 -4.19
C ASP A 46 8.25 4.06 -4.11
N TYR A 47 7.56 2.99 -3.74
CA TYR A 47 6.11 2.99 -3.58
C TYR A 47 5.64 3.89 -2.42
N LEU A 48 6.34 3.89 -1.28
CA LEU A 48 6.07 4.88 -0.21
C LEU A 48 6.23 6.31 -0.70
N GLU A 49 7.24 6.59 -1.53
CA GLU A 49 7.43 7.93 -2.08
C GLU A 49 6.25 8.35 -2.96
N ILE A 50 5.68 7.42 -3.75
CA ILE A 50 4.47 7.64 -4.55
C ILE A 50 3.27 7.97 -3.64
N LEU A 51 3.06 7.17 -2.59
CA LEU A 51 1.99 7.40 -1.63
C LEU A 51 2.13 8.74 -0.90
N SER A 52 3.36 9.11 -0.51
CA SER A 52 3.66 10.41 0.08
C SER A 52 3.29 11.56 -0.86
N LYS A 53 3.66 11.46 -2.14
CA LYS A 53 3.27 12.43 -3.18
C LYS A 53 1.76 12.49 -3.43
N ALA A 54 1.07 11.37 -3.25
CA ALA A 54 -0.39 11.28 -3.32
C ALA A 54 -1.09 11.89 -2.09
N GLY A 55 -0.34 12.26 -1.06
CA GLY A 55 -0.83 12.93 0.15
C GLY A 55 -1.09 11.99 1.34
N PHE A 56 -0.56 10.77 1.32
CA PHE A 56 -0.61 9.84 2.44
C PHE A 56 0.60 10.02 3.37
N ASP A 57 0.40 9.84 4.68
CA ASP A 57 1.48 9.96 5.67
C ASP A 57 2.26 8.64 5.77
N THR A 58 3.36 8.57 5.02
CA THR A 58 4.23 7.39 4.94
C THR A 58 5.45 7.47 5.86
N ASP A 59 5.64 8.59 6.56
CA ASP A 59 6.86 8.89 7.33
C ASP A 59 7.04 7.94 8.53
N LYS A 60 5.92 7.39 9.01
CA LYS A 60 5.84 6.46 10.15
C LYS A 60 5.58 5.02 9.75
N VAL A 61 5.46 4.73 8.46
CA VAL A 61 5.21 3.36 7.99
C VAL A 61 6.50 2.56 8.10
N ASP A 62 6.50 1.56 8.97
CA ASP A 62 7.61 0.63 9.09
C ASP A 62 7.43 -0.53 8.10
N MET A 63 8.10 -0.43 6.94
CA MET A 63 8.08 -1.47 5.92
C MET A 63 8.70 -2.80 6.37
N ALA A 64 9.39 -2.85 7.52
CA ALA A 64 9.86 -4.10 8.08
C ALA A 64 8.72 -4.88 8.78
N GLU A 65 7.74 -4.16 9.35
CA GLU A 65 6.54 -4.74 9.97
C GLU A 65 5.42 -4.99 8.97
N VAL A 66 5.41 -4.27 7.83
CA VAL A 66 4.44 -4.49 6.76
C VAL A 66 4.79 -5.75 5.95
N GLU A 67 3.95 -6.78 6.06
CA GLU A 67 4.05 -8.01 5.25
C GLU A 67 3.00 -8.03 4.13
N THR A 68 1.76 -7.68 4.44
CA THR A 68 0.62 -7.74 3.51
C THR A 68 0.12 -6.36 3.08
N PHE A 69 -0.74 -6.35 2.06
CA PHE A 69 -1.43 -5.13 1.64
C PHE A 69 -2.33 -4.56 2.76
N GLU A 70 -2.97 -5.43 3.56
CA GLU A 70 -3.75 -5.01 4.72
C GLU A 70 -2.90 -4.30 5.76
N ASP A 71 -1.73 -4.86 6.13
CA ASP A 71 -0.80 -4.23 7.08
C ASP A 71 -0.39 -2.82 6.64
N LEU A 72 -0.18 -2.62 5.34
CA LEU A 72 0.12 -1.32 4.78
C LEU A 72 -1.05 -0.34 4.97
N LEU A 73 -2.27 -0.78 4.68
CA LEU A 73 -3.46 0.04 4.86
C LEU A 73 -3.68 0.42 6.32
N GLU A 74 -3.49 -0.53 7.24
CA GLU A 74 -3.61 -0.29 8.68
C GLU A 74 -2.54 0.67 9.19
N SER A 75 -1.30 0.52 8.70
CA SER A 75 -0.20 1.43 9.02
C SER A 75 -0.50 2.85 8.57
N LEU A 76 -1.08 3.02 7.38
CA LEU A 76 -1.46 4.33 6.85
C LEU A 76 -2.72 4.89 7.52
N SER A 77 -3.68 4.04 7.87
CA SER A 77 -4.94 4.44 8.52
C SER A 77 -4.78 4.80 9.99
N SER A 78 -3.81 4.21 10.69
CA SER A 78 -3.56 4.50 12.12
C SER A 78 -3.06 5.92 12.37
N HIS A 79 -2.77 6.68 11.30
CA HIS A 79 -2.20 8.02 11.39
C HIS A 79 -3.09 9.15 10.82
N THR A 80 -4.34 8.88 10.46
CA THR A 80 -5.35 9.88 10.06
C THR A 80 -6.24 10.37 11.19
#